data_AF-A0A1R4H6S3-F1
#
_entry.id   AF-A0A1R4H6S3-F1
#
_cell.length_a   1.000
_cell.length_b   1.000
_cell.length_c   1.000
_cell.angle_alpha   90.00
_cell.angle_beta   90.00
_cell.angle_gamma   90.00
#
_symmetry.space_group_name_H-M   'P 1'
#
loop_
_entity.id
_entity.type
_entity.pdbx_description
1 polymer ?
#
loop_
_entity_poly.entity_id
_entity_poly.type
_entity_poly.pdbx_seq_one_letter_code
_entity_poly.pdbx_strand_id
1 'polypeptide(L)'
;MAVKVCTGAFEPWQEIQDYQNAQISGGFGATTVFIGTMRDFNDGDDVKSMMLEHYPGMTEKQLQNIVYAARQQWSIIDALVVHRVGTIMPNDAIVLIAVWSAHRGAAFDANRYIIEALKTTAPFWKKEQLTTKQARWVSKNTDGYTAG
;
A
#
# COMPACT_ATOMS: atom_id res chain seq x y z
N MET A 1 2.71 -12.25 -9.22
CA MET A 1 2.58 -11.32 -8.07
C MET A 1 3.88 -10.62 -7.91
N ALA A 2 3.83 -9.34 -7.57
CA ALA A 2 5.03 -8.58 -7.23
C ALA A 2 4.81 -7.78 -5.96
N VAL A 3 5.84 -7.78 -5.12
CA VAL A 3 5.94 -6.95 -3.92
C VAL A 3 7.24 -6.16 -4.06
N LYS A 4 7.15 -4.83 -3.96
CA LYS A 4 8.27 -3.91 -4.07
C LYS A 4 8.24 -2.93 -2.89
N VAL A 5 9.36 -2.84 -2.18
CA VAL A 5 9.59 -1.75 -1.22
C VAL A 5 10.60 -0.79 -1.84
N CYS A 6 10.24 0.48 -1.98
CA CYS A 6 11.09 1.50 -2.62
C CYS A 6 11.41 2.66 -1.67
N THR A 7 12.59 3.24 -1.81
CA THR A 7 13.02 4.42 -1.01
C THR A 7 12.70 5.74 -1.72
N GLY A 8 12.55 5.72 -3.04
CA GLY A 8 12.20 6.88 -3.86
C GLY A 8 10.71 6.97 -4.16
N ALA A 9 10.29 8.14 -4.65
CA ALA A 9 8.97 8.30 -5.25
C ALA A 9 8.77 7.31 -6.40
N PHE A 10 7.51 6.92 -6.63
CA PHE A 10 7.10 6.07 -7.74
C PHE A 10 5.80 6.62 -8.33
N GLU A 11 5.58 6.36 -9.62
CA GLU A 11 4.38 6.76 -10.35
C GLU A 11 3.40 5.58 -10.39
N PRO A 12 2.31 5.58 -9.58
CA PRO A 12 1.49 4.38 -9.40
C PRO A 12 0.85 3.88 -10.70
N TRP A 13 0.40 4.80 -11.56
CA TRP A 13 -0.22 4.45 -12.83
C TRP A 13 0.76 3.85 -13.82
N GLN A 14 2.02 4.32 -13.81
CA GLN A 14 3.08 3.75 -14.63
C GLN A 14 3.46 2.36 -14.15
N GLU A 15 3.59 2.15 -12.84
CA GLU A 15 3.88 0.82 -12.26
C GLU A 15 2.80 -0.21 -12.62
N ILE A 16 1.52 0.20 -12.60
CA ILE A 16 0.40 -0.65 -13.05
C ILE A 16 0.55 -1.01 -14.54
N GLN A 17 0.78 0.00 -15.39
CA GLN A 17 0.89 -0.19 -16.84
C GLN A 17 2.08 -1.08 -17.20
N ASP A 18 3.24 -0.83 -16.61
CA ASP A 18 4.47 -1.60 -16.81
C ASP A 18 4.26 -3.05 -16.37
N TYR A 19 3.63 -3.27 -15.21
CA TYR A 19 3.35 -4.61 -14.72
C TYR A 19 2.38 -5.37 -15.63
N GLN A 20 1.30 -4.72 -16.09
CA GLN A 20 0.36 -5.34 -17.03
C GLN A 20 1.07 -5.73 -18.32
N ASN A 21 1.81 -4.81 -18.93
CA ASN A 21 2.51 -5.07 -20.18
C ASN A 21 3.55 -6.20 -20.07
N ALA A 22 4.22 -6.31 -18.91
CA ALA A 22 5.27 -7.30 -18.70
C ALA A 22 4.74 -8.67 -18.26
N GLN A 23 3.67 -8.73 -17.47
CA GLN A 23 3.30 -9.93 -16.71
C GLN A 23 1.86 -10.41 -16.95
N ILE A 24 0.97 -9.58 -17.50
CA ILE A 24 -0.46 -9.91 -17.61
C ILE A 24 -0.97 -9.64 -19.03
N SER A 25 -1.26 -10.70 -19.78
CA SER A 25 -1.88 -10.61 -21.10
C SER A 25 -3.21 -11.37 -21.13
N GLY A 26 -4.30 -10.65 -21.38
CA GLY A 26 -5.65 -11.21 -21.45
C GLY A 26 -6.16 -11.81 -20.13
N GLY A 27 -7.42 -12.28 -20.13
CA GLY A 27 -7.97 -13.11 -19.05
C GLY A 27 -8.48 -12.38 -17.79
N PHE A 28 -8.16 -11.11 -17.58
CA PHE A 28 -8.76 -10.31 -16.49
C PHE A 28 -9.92 -9.46 -17.01
N GLY A 29 -11.06 -9.53 -16.32
CA GLY A 29 -12.25 -8.70 -16.59
C GLY A 29 -12.43 -7.57 -15.58
N ALA A 30 -11.59 -7.50 -14.55
CA ALA A 30 -11.59 -6.44 -13.57
C ALA A 30 -10.19 -6.17 -13.02
N THR A 31 -9.89 -4.89 -12.84
CA THR A 31 -8.72 -4.38 -12.14
C THR A 31 -9.20 -3.41 -11.07
N THR A 32 -8.81 -3.64 -9.82
CA THR A 32 -9.06 -2.70 -8.72
C THR A 32 -7.75 -2.17 -8.19
N VAL A 33 -7.71 -0.86 -7.99
CA VAL A 33 -6.51 -0.14 -7.60
C VAL A 33 -6.80 0.64 -6.32
N PHE A 34 -5.91 0.52 -5.35
CA PHE A 34 -5.84 1.37 -4.18
C PHE A 34 -4.49 2.09 -4.18
N ILE A 35 -4.53 3.41 -4.05
CA ILE A 35 -3.35 4.25 -3.89
C ILE A 35 -3.53 5.02 -2.59
N GLY A 36 -2.65 4.79 -1.62
CA GLY A 36 -2.59 5.57 -0.39
C GLY A 36 -1.56 6.68 -0.54
N THR A 37 -1.98 7.93 -0.36
CA THR A 37 -1.12 9.11 -0.40
C THR A 37 -0.96 9.74 0.98
N MET A 38 0.12 10.49 1.17
CA MET A 38 0.31 11.29 2.38
C MET A 38 -0.59 12.51 2.34
N ARG A 39 -1.36 12.72 3.40
CA ARG A 39 -2.18 13.94 3.58
C ARG A 39 -1.34 15.01 4.27
N ASP A 40 -1.57 16.25 3.93
CA ASP A 40 -0.98 17.43 4.56
C ASP A 40 -1.44 17.69 6.01
N PHE A 41 -2.39 16.90 6.53
CA PHE A 41 -2.82 16.94 7.92
C PHE A 41 -2.93 15.54 8.54
N ASN A 42 -2.63 15.43 9.83
CA ASN A 42 -2.91 14.24 10.63
C ASN A 42 -3.20 14.60 12.10
N ASP A 43 -4.22 13.97 12.69
CA ASP A 43 -4.69 14.23 14.06
C ASP A 43 -4.95 15.72 14.40
N GLY A 44 -5.36 16.51 13.42
CA GLY A 44 -5.68 17.94 13.58
C GLY A 44 -4.49 18.90 13.44
N ASP A 45 -3.29 18.38 13.16
CA ASP A 45 -2.07 19.17 12.94
C ASP A 45 -1.64 19.17 11.46
N ASP A 46 -1.06 20.29 11.01
CA ASP A 46 -0.41 20.40 9.71
C ASP A 46 0.92 19.63 9.71
N VAL A 47 1.04 18.63 8.83
CA VAL A 47 2.21 17.76 8.72
C VAL A 47 3.05 18.19 7.52
N LYS A 48 4.31 18.54 7.77
CA LYS A 48 5.26 18.95 6.73
C LYS A 48 5.81 17.76 5.95
N SER A 49 6.12 16.68 6.65
CA SER A 49 6.64 15.44 6.07
C SER A 49 6.50 14.29 7.06
N MET A 50 6.61 13.06 6.56
CA MET A 50 6.64 11.85 7.36
C MET A 50 7.85 11.02 6.96
N MET A 51 8.64 10.57 7.94
CA MET A 51 9.63 9.53 7.76
C MET A 51 8.98 8.17 8.04
N LEU A 52 9.07 7.27 7.07
CA LEU A 52 8.51 5.93 7.15
C LEU A 52 9.63 4.89 7.15
N GLU A 53 9.81 4.20 8.26
CA GLU A 53 10.81 3.15 8.42
C GLU A 53 10.18 1.76 8.37
N HIS A 54 10.99 0.75 8.07
CA HIS A 54 10.56 -0.64 7.96
C HIS A 54 11.68 -1.57 8.39
N TYR A 55 11.36 -2.83 8.64
CA TYR A 55 12.34 -3.88 8.85
C TYR A 55 12.66 -4.54 7.50
N PRO A 56 13.86 -4.35 6.92
CA PRO A 56 14.20 -4.91 5.62
C PRO A 56 14.14 -6.44 5.61
N GLY A 57 13.56 -7.01 4.57
CA GLY A 57 13.35 -8.44 4.39
C GLY A 57 12.10 -8.97 5.11
N MET A 58 11.87 -8.58 6.37
CA MET A 58 10.66 -9.00 7.11
C MET A 58 9.40 -8.34 6.53
N THR A 59 9.48 -7.07 6.18
CA THR A 59 8.34 -6.31 5.64
C THR A 59 7.91 -6.88 4.29
N GLU A 60 8.86 -7.12 3.38
CA GLU A 60 8.62 -7.71 2.07
C GLU A 60 8.02 -9.11 2.21
N LYS A 61 8.56 -9.93 3.12
CA LYS A 61 8.02 -11.27 3.40
C LYS A 61 6.59 -11.20 3.94
N GLN A 62 6.29 -10.24 4.81
CA GLN A 62 4.94 -10.06 5.34
C GLN A 62 3.95 -9.62 4.26
N LEU A 63 4.34 -8.67 3.40
CA LEU A 63 3.54 -8.25 2.24
C LEU A 63 3.30 -9.41 1.28
N GLN A 64 4.32 -10.25 1.02
CA GLN A 64 4.17 -11.47 0.21
C GLN A 64 3.20 -12.45 0.85
N ASN A 65 3.26 -12.66 2.16
CA ASN A 65 2.33 -13.53 2.88
C ASN A 65 0.89 -13.03 2.79
N ILE A 66 0.66 -11.71 2.91
CA ILE A 66 -0.65 -11.09 2.76
C ILE A 66 -1.21 -11.36 1.35
N VAL A 67 -0.41 -11.11 0.31
CA VAL A 67 -0.84 -11.36 -1.08
C VAL A 67 -1.09 -12.85 -1.31
N TYR A 68 -0.27 -13.73 -0.73
CA TYR A 68 -0.46 -15.17 -0.80
C TYR A 68 -1.79 -15.58 -0.14
N ALA A 69 -2.10 -15.08 1.04
CA ALA A 69 -3.36 -15.35 1.73
C ALA A 69 -4.57 -14.86 0.91
N ALA A 70 -4.49 -13.67 0.31
CA ALA A 70 -5.53 -13.17 -0.58
C ALA A 70 -5.77 -14.11 -1.78
N ARG A 71 -4.71 -14.67 -2.37
CA ARG A 71 -4.81 -15.65 -3.46
C ARG A 71 -5.44 -16.97 -3.05
N GLN A 72 -5.30 -17.38 -1.79
CA GLN A 72 -5.97 -18.59 -1.28
C GLN A 72 -7.47 -18.37 -1.06
N GLN A 73 -7.89 -17.13 -0.78
CA GLN A 73 -9.27 -16.81 -0.42
C GLN A 73 -10.11 -16.33 -1.62
N TRP A 74 -9.50 -15.65 -2.60
CA TRP A 74 -10.20 -15.12 -3.76
C TRP A 74 -9.54 -15.55 -5.07
N SER A 75 -10.35 -15.83 -6.09
CA SER A 75 -9.90 -16.14 -7.45
C SER A 75 -9.37 -14.90 -8.18
N ILE A 76 -8.20 -14.42 -7.75
CA ILE A 76 -7.47 -13.35 -8.41
C ILE A 76 -6.39 -13.92 -9.33
N ILE A 77 -6.19 -13.27 -10.47
CA ILE A 77 -5.16 -13.63 -11.45
C ILE A 77 -3.82 -13.17 -10.91
N ASP A 78 -3.73 -11.89 -10.54
CA ASP A 78 -2.52 -11.35 -9.98
C ASP A 78 -2.74 -10.16 -9.04
N ALA A 79 -1.69 -9.82 -8.30
CA ALA A 79 -1.62 -8.62 -7.49
C ALA A 79 -0.21 -8.00 -7.53
N LEU A 80 -0.19 -6.66 -7.50
CA LEU A 80 0.99 -5.83 -7.39
C LEU A 80 0.86 -5.00 -6.11
N VAL A 81 1.87 -5.07 -5.25
CA VAL A 81 1.99 -4.22 -4.06
C VAL A 81 3.31 -3.46 -4.13
N VAL A 82 3.22 -2.14 -4.18
CA VAL A 82 4.39 -1.25 -4.08
C VAL A 82 4.23 -0.40 -2.83
N HIS A 83 5.26 -0.33 -2.00
CA HIS A 83 5.24 0.47 -0.79
C HIS A 83 6.51 1.30 -0.67
N ARG A 84 6.35 2.60 -0.46
CA ARG A 84 7.45 3.54 -0.29
C ARG A 84 7.86 3.61 1.18
N VAL A 85 9.15 3.78 1.42
CA VAL A 85 9.76 4.06 2.74
C VAL A 85 10.70 5.27 2.60
N GLY A 86 11.18 5.80 3.72
CA GLY A 86 11.98 7.03 3.75
C GLY A 86 11.12 8.27 3.94
N THR A 87 11.62 9.42 3.48
CA THR A 87 10.92 10.71 3.60
C THR A 87 9.79 10.80 2.58
N ILE A 88 8.59 11.10 3.08
CA ILE A 88 7.35 11.24 2.33
C ILE A 88 6.82 12.67 2.52
N MET A 89 6.45 13.32 1.42
CA MET A 89 5.85 14.65 1.40
C MET A 89 4.34 14.58 1.16
N PRO A 90 3.58 15.63 1.49
CA PRO A 90 2.17 15.71 1.13
C PRO A 90 1.91 15.43 -0.36
N ASN A 91 0.85 14.70 -0.64
CA ASN A 91 0.44 14.18 -1.95
C ASN A 91 1.32 13.07 -2.53
N ASP A 92 2.44 12.71 -1.90
CA ASP A 92 3.24 11.58 -2.35
C ASP A 92 2.47 10.26 -2.22
N ALA A 93 2.58 9.40 -3.23
CA ALA A 93 2.16 8.01 -3.12
C ALA A 93 3.03 7.26 -2.11
N ILE A 94 2.37 6.64 -1.14
CA ILE A 94 2.98 5.79 -0.11
C ILE A 94 2.82 4.33 -0.49
N VAL A 95 1.62 3.93 -0.92
CA VAL A 95 1.31 2.54 -1.21
C VAL A 95 0.44 2.44 -2.45
N LEU A 96 0.73 1.45 -3.28
CA LEU A 96 -0.08 1.02 -4.41
C LEU A 96 -0.42 -0.46 -4.19
N ILE A 97 -1.70 -0.79 -4.31
CA ILE A 97 -2.19 -2.17 -4.41
C ILE A 97 -3.05 -2.24 -5.67
N ALA A 98 -2.63 -3.03 -6.65
CA ALA A 98 -3.44 -3.37 -7.82
C ALA A 98 -3.75 -4.86 -7.81
N VAL A 99 -5.00 -5.21 -8.07
CA VAL A 99 -5.47 -6.60 -8.12
C VAL A 99 -6.22 -6.82 -9.41
N TRP A 100 -5.83 -7.87 -10.14
CA TRP A 100 -6.46 -8.29 -11.39
C TRP A 100 -7.23 -9.59 -11.17
N SER A 101 -8.45 -9.68 -11.69
CA SER A 101 -9.27 -10.90 -11.61
C SER A 101 -10.21 -11.02 -12.82
N ALA A 102 -10.82 -12.18 -13.00
CA ALA A 102 -11.84 -12.38 -14.03
C ALA A 102 -13.12 -11.56 -13.74
N HIS A 103 -13.48 -11.37 -12.47
CA HIS A 103 -14.72 -10.73 -12.06
C HIS A 103 -14.51 -9.76 -10.90
N ARG A 104 -15.15 -8.59 -11.00
CA ARG A 104 -14.97 -7.45 -10.07
C ARG A 104 -15.06 -7.77 -8.58
N GLY A 105 -15.91 -8.74 -8.17
CA GLY A 105 -16.09 -9.08 -6.76
C GLY A 105 -14.77 -9.53 -6.11
N ALA A 106 -14.10 -10.50 -6.72
CA ALA A 106 -12.82 -11.01 -6.23
C ALA A 106 -11.73 -9.92 -6.20
N ALA A 107 -11.70 -9.02 -7.20
CA ALA A 107 -10.77 -7.90 -7.22
C ALA A 107 -10.99 -6.95 -6.03
N PHE A 108 -12.23 -6.50 -5.80
CA PHE A 108 -12.55 -5.58 -4.71
C PHE A 108 -12.23 -6.18 -3.33
N ASP A 109 -12.68 -7.41 -3.09
CA ASP A 109 -12.52 -8.05 -1.79
C ASP A 109 -11.05 -8.32 -1.47
N ALA A 110 -10.29 -8.84 -2.44
CA ALA A 110 -8.86 -9.09 -2.26
C ALA A 110 -8.07 -7.79 -2.10
N ASN A 111 -8.38 -6.74 -2.86
CA ASN A 111 -7.70 -5.45 -2.72
C ASN A 111 -7.93 -4.85 -1.33
N ARG A 112 -9.18 -4.85 -0.86
CA ARG A 112 -9.55 -4.41 0.48
C ARG A 112 -8.86 -5.24 1.55
N TYR A 113 -8.85 -6.56 1.42
CA TYR A 113 -8.15 -7.43 2.36
C TYR A 113 -6.66 -7.09 2.45
N ILE A 114 -5.98 -6.91 1.31
CA ILE A 114 -4.54 -6.61 1.28
C ILE A 114 -4.24 -5.31 2.03
N ILE A 115 -5.00 -4.23 1.82
CA ILE A 115 -4.73 -2.96 2.51
C ILE A 115 -5.00 -3.05 4.02
N GLU A 116 -6.07 -3.71 4.44
CA GLU A 116 -6.39 -3.87 5.87
C GLU A 116 -5.36 -4.77 6.58
N ALA A 117 -4.94 -5.86 5.94
CA ALA A 117 -3.90 -6.75 6.46
C ALA A 117 -2.53 -6.05 6.52
N LEU A 118 -2.20 -5.22 5.53
CA LEU A 118 -0.98 -4.41 5.52
C LEU A 118 -0.96 -3.44 6.70
N LYS A 119 -2.04 -2.69 6.92
CA LYS A 119 -2.14 -1.72 8.02
C LYS A 119 -2.01 -2.35 9.41
N THR A 120 -2.47 -3.59 9.55
CA THR A 120 -2.49 -4.30 10.84
C THR A 120 -1.22 -5.10 11.11
N THR A 121 -0.59 -5.68 10.09
CA THR A 121 0.48 -6.67 10.28
C THR A 121 1.85 -6.26 9.76
N ALA A 122 1.95 -5.26 8.88
CA ALA A 122 3.26 -4.86 8.35
C ALA A 122 4.01 -3.94 9.33
N PRO A 123 5.27 -4.24 9.67
CA PRO A 123 6.04 -3.50 10.67
C PRO A 123 6.61 -2.20 10.08
N PHE A 124 5.73 -1.21 9.92
CA PHE A 124 6.12 0.16 9.54
C PHE A 124 6.11 1.08 10.75
N TRP A 125 7.12 1.94 10.86
CA TRP A 125 7.21 2.97 11.89
C TRP A 125 7.14 4.36 11.27
N LYS A 126 6.22 5.18 11.78
CA LYS A 126 5.93 6.52 11.26
C LYS A 126 6.47 7.57 12.21
N LYS A 127 7.27 8.49 11.69
CA LYS A 127 7.70 9.70 12.40
C LYS A 127 7.29 10.94 11.61
N GLU A 128 6.40 11.73 12.19
CA GLU A 128 5.88 12.95 11.57
C GLU A 128 6.75 14.16 11.95
N GLN A 129 6.99 15.04 10.99
CA GLN A 129 7.52 16.37 11.22
C GLN A 129 6.39 17.38 11.08
N LEU A 130 6.05 18.06 12.17
CA LEU A 130 5.05 19.12 12.18
C LEU A 130 5.64 20.42 11.63
N THR A 131 4.78 21.28 11.06
CA THR A 131 5.18 22.61 10.60
C THR A 131 5.78 23.49 11.70
N THR A 132 5.40 23.24 12.96
CA THR A 132 5.88 23.92 14.17
C THR A 132 7.26 23.44 14.68
N LYS A 133 7.99 22.64 13.88
CA LYS A 133 9.32 22.03 14.18
C LYS A 133 9.35 20.95 15.27
N GLN A 134 8.20 20.54 15.83
CA GLN A 134 8.15 19.37 16.68
C GLN A 134 8.06 18.08 15.84
N ALA A 135 8.81 17.04 16.21
CA ALA A 135 8.73 15.73 15.59
C ALA A 135 8.10 14.74 16.58
N ARG A 136 7.19 13.88 16.11
CA ARG A 136 6.56 12.85 16.94
C ARG A 136 6.60 11.50 16.27
N TRP A 137 6.77 10.44 17.07
CA TRP A 137 6.53 9.07 16.63
C TRP A 137 5.05 8.77 16.73
N VAL A 138 4.47 8.25 15.67
CA VAL A 138 3.07 7.82 15.67
C VAL A 138 3.02 6.40 16.23
N SER A 139 2.47 6.26 17.44
CA SER A 139 2.45 4.99 18.18
C SER A 139 1.31 4.05 17.81
N LYS A 140 0.29 4.54 17.08
CA LYS A 140 -0.85 3.75 16.63
C LYS A 140 -0.95 3.75 15.11
N ASN A 141 -1.02 2.56 14.52
CA ASN A 141 -1.52 2.43 13.16
C ASN A 141 -2.99 2.84 13.15
N THR A 142 -3.43 3.50 12.08
CA THR A 142 -4.82 3.91 11.89
C THR A 142 -5.71 2.68 12.02
N ASP A 143 -6.77 2.77 12.83
CA ASP A 143 -7.73 1.67 12.99
C ASP A 143 -8.20 1.20 11.61
N GLY A 144 -8.24 -0.12 11.42
CA GLY A 144 -8.74 -0.73 10.18
C GLY A 144 -10.19 -0.32 9.91
N TYR A 145 -10.58 -0.30 8.64
CA TYR A 145 -11.94 0.10 8.27
C TYR A 145 -12.98 -0.80 8.96
N THR A 146 -13.84 -0.20 9.79
CA THR A 146 -15.07 -0.83 10.28
C THR A 146 -16.18 -0.49 9.30
N ALA A 147 -16.79 -1.52 8.70
CA ALA A 147 -18.01 -1.30 7.92
C ALA A 147 -19.10 -0.83 8.90
N GLY A 148 -19.55 0.41 8.72
CA GLY A 148 -20.76 0.92 9.37
C GLY A 148 -22.01 0.27 8.82
#